data_AF-A0A6P2ASR5-F1
#
_entry.id   AF-A0A6P2ASR5-F1
#
_cell.length_a   1.000
_cell.length_b   1.000
_cell.length_c   1.000
_cell.angle_alpha   90.00
_cell.angle_beta   90.00
_cell.angle_gamma   90.00
#
_symmetry.space_group_name_H-M   'P 1'
#
loop_
_entity.id
_entity.type
_entity.pdbx_description
1 polymer ?
#
loop_
_entity_poly.entity_id
_entity_poly.type
_entity_poly.pdbx_seq_one_letter_code
_entity_poly.pdbx_strand_id
1 'polypeptide(L)'
;VPGQGLISEDGDLALLRGVVELGNLLDVAQLILKSAAFRTESRGGHFRRDYPESLAAWACHTVVEGDRWCQAPIRPKAGGDDQGGQ
;
A
#
# COMPACT_ATOMS: atom_id res chain seq x y z
N VAL A 1 -35.56 38.31 -8.27
CA VAL A 1 -35.75 37.31 -7.20
C VAL A 1 -34.43 37.18 -6.43
N PRO A 2 -34.36 37.50 -5.14
CA PRO A 2 -33.16 37.24 -4.35
C PRO A 2 -33.22 35.80 -3.85
N GLY A 3 -32.30 34.94 -4.28
CA GLY A 3 -32.28 33.54 -3.84
C GLY A 3 -31.47 32.55 -4.68
N GLN A 4 -30.81 32.97 -5.77
CA GLN A 4 -29.98 32.09 -6.58
C GLN A 4 -28.57 32.69 -6.69
N GLY A 5 -27.57 32.00 -6.14
CA GLY A 5 -26.17 32.32 -6.35
C GLY A 5 -25.26 32.22 -5.12
N LEU A 6 -25.41 31.20 -4.27
CA LEU A 6 -24.46 30.93 -3.19
C LEU A 6 -23.63 29.66 -3.38
N ILE A 7 -23.80 28.95 -4.50
CA ILE A 7 -23.03 27.74 -4.80
C ILE A 7 -22.74 27.75 -6.30
N SER A 8 -21.45 27.84 -6.63
CA SER A 8 -20.97 27.67 -7.99
C SER A 8 -20.72 26.17 -8.15
N GLU A 9 -21.58 25.48 -8.90
CA GLU A 9 -21.58 24.02 -9.07
C GLU A 9 -20.17 23.44 -9.37
N ASP A 10 -19.36 24.19 -10.11
CA ASP A 10 -17.97 23.82 -10.46
C ASP A 10 -17.01 23.81 -9.24
N GLY A 11 -17.21 24.71 -8.28
CA GLY A 11 -16.39 24.80 -7.06
C GLY A 11 -16.66 23.66 -6.09
N ASP A 12 -17.92 23.21 -6.02
CA ASP A 12 -18.34 22.12 -5.14
C ASP A 12 -17.81 20.77 -5.62
N LEU A 13 -17.78 20.55 -6.93
CA LEU A 13 -17.18 19.35 -7.54
C LEU A 13 -15.66 19.27 -7.31
N ALA A 14 -14.97 20.40 -7.39
CA ALA A 14 -13.53 20.48 -7.11
C ALA A 14 -13.24 20.21 -5.63
N LEU A 15 -14.05 20.77 -4.72
CA LEU A 15 -13.92 20.52 -3.29
C LEU A 15 -14.18 19.04 -2.95
N LEU A 16 -15.26 18.45 -3.49
CA LEU A 16 -15.58 17.04 -3.28
C LEU A 16 -14.45 16.12 -3.79
N ARG A 17 -13.88 16.44 -4.96
CA ARG A 17 -12.70 15.73 -5.48
C ARG A 17 -11.55 15.77 -4.48
N GLY A 18 -11.18 16.96 -4.01
CA GLY A 18 -10.06 17.13 -3.10
C GLY A 18 -10.24 16.37 -1.78
N VAL A 19 -11.45 16.35 -1.24
CA VAL A 19 -11.75 15.59 -0.02
C VAL A 19 -11.61 14.08 -0.24
N VAL A 20 -12.09 13.55 -1.36
CA VAL A 20 -11.96 12.11 -1.70
C VAL A 20 -10.50 11.74 -1.94
N GLU A 21 -9.75 12.56 -2.65
CA GLU A 21 -8.32 12.34 -2.89
C GLU A 21 -7.52 12.36 -1.59
N LEU A 22 -7.81 13.30 -0.69
CA LEU A 22 -7.20 13.35 0.64
C LEU A 22 -7.51 12.09 1.45
N GLY A 23 -8.75 11.60 1.41
CA GLY A 23 -9.14 10.34 2.05
C GLY A 23 -8.30 9.16 1.55
N ASN A 24 -8.19 9.00 0.23
CA ASN A 24 -7.37 7.94 -0.37
C ASN A 24 -5.89 8.04 0.05
N LEU A 25 -5.33 9.26 0.11
CA LEU A 25 -3.95 9.47 0.54
C LEU A 25 -3.75 9.08 2.02
N LEU A 26 -4.71 9.39 2.88
CA LEU A 26 -4.67 8.98 4.29
C LEU A 26 -4.74 7.47 4.45
N ASP A 27 -5.61 6.80 3.71
CA ASP A 27 -5.73 5.34 3.73
C ASP A 27 -4.44 4.68 3.25
N VAL A 28 -3.88 5.14 2.12
CA VAL A 28 -2.61 4.63 1.59
C VAL A 28 -1.46 4.87 2.57
N ALA A 29 -1.37 6.06 3.18
CA ALA A 29 -0.35 6.36 4.18
C ALA A 29 -0.44 5.41 5.38
N GLN A 30 -1.66 5.15 5.87
CA GLN A 30 -1.88 4.20 6.96
C GLN A 30 -1.48 2.77 6.57
N LEU A 31 -1.85 2.32 5.37
CA LEU A 31 -1.50 0.99 4.86
C LEU A 31 0.02 0.83 4.74
N ILE A 32 0.73 1.86 4.23
CA ILE A 32 2.20 1.85 4.12
C ILE A 32 2.84 1.74 5.50
N LEU A 33 2.45 2.60 6.45
CA LEU A 33 3.05 2.64 7.79
C LEU A 33 2.82 1.33 8.55
N LYS A 34 1.59 0.80 8.54
CA LYS A 34 1.26 -0.49 9.19
C LYS A 34 2.01 -1.65 8.53
N SER A 35 2.13 -1.66 7.20
CA SER A 35 2.89 -2.70 6.49
C SER A 35 4.39 -2.66 6.81
N ALA A 36 4.97 -1.47 6.86
CA ALA A 36 6.37 -1.28 7.22
C ALA A 36 6.65 -1.70 8.68
N ALA A 37 5.74 -1.38 9.61
CA ALA A 37 5.85 -1.79 11.00
C ALA A 37 5.76 -3.32 11.16
N PHE A 38 4.85 -3.97 10.44
CA PHE A 38 4.67 -5.43 10.43
C PHE A 38 5.90 -6.17 9.91
N ARG A 39 6.54 -5.68 8.84
CA ARG A 39 7.70 -6.34 8.21
C ARG A 39 9.00 -6.08 8.99
N THR A 40 9.51 -7.11 9.66
CA THR A 40 10.72 -7.06 10.50
C THR A 40 11.96 -7.62 9.78
N GLU A 41 12.27 -7.05 8.62
CA GLU A 41 13.53 -7.24 7.88
C GLU A 41 13.87 -5.95 7.14
N SER A 42 15.04 -5.92 6.48
CA SER A 42 15.35 -4.94 5.44
C SER A 42 15.56 -5.63 4.10
N ARG A 43 14.88 -5.16 3.05
CA ARG A 43 14.98 -5.71 1.69
C ARG A 43 14.56 -4.68 0.65
N GLY A 44 15.40 -4.46 -0.37
CA GLY A 44 15.13 -3.49 -1.43
C GLY A 44 14.94 -2.08 -0.84
N GLY A 45 13.84 -1.40 -1.18
CA GLY A 45 13.53 -0.05 -0.70
C GLY A 45 13.00 0.03 0.75
N HIS A 46 12.76 -1.10 1.43
CA HIS A 46 12.34 -1.13 2.84
C HIS A 46 13.56 -1.39 3.74
N PHE A 47 14.06 -0.37 4.40
CA PHE A 47 15.19 -0.47 5.33
C PHE A 47 14.77 -0.11 6.77
N ARG A 48 15.24 -0.90 7.72
CA ARG A 48 14.97 -0.78 9.16
C ARG A 48 16.26 -0.96 9.95
N ARG A 49 16.63 0.05 10.73
CA ARG A 49 17.84 -0.01 11.56
C ARG A 49 17.78 -1.11 12.63
N ASP A 50 16.60 -1.42 13.14
CA ASP A 50 16.35 -2.48 14.13
C ASP A 50 16.30 -3.89 13.52
N TYR A 51 16.16 -4.00 12.19
CA TYR A 51 16.20 -5.26 11.44
C TYR A 51 16.97 -5.05 10.12
N PRO A 52 18.31 -4.83 10.16
CA PRO A 52 19.08 -4.34 9.02
C PRO A 52 19.29 -5.38 7.92
N GLU A 53 19.07 -6.66 8.21
CA GLU A 53 19.31 -7.78 7.29
C GLU A 53 18.04 -8.24 6.58
N SER A 54 18.21 -8.85 5.41
CA SER A 54 17.17 -9.62 4.73
C SER A 54 17.05 -11.02 5.34
N LEU A 55 15.82 -11.49 5.59
CA LEU A 55 15.56 -12.78 6.23
C LEU A 55 14.75 -13.71 5.33
N ALA A 56 15.12 -15.00 5.28
CA ALA A 56 14.43 -15.99 4.46
C ALA A 56 12.93 -16.14 4.82
N ALA A 57 12.59 -16.02 6.11
CA ALA A 57 11.20 -16.05 6.60
C ALA A 57 10.34 -14.90 6.06
N TRP A 58 10.96 -13.85 5.51
CA TRP A 58 10.30 -12.69 4.91
C TRP A 58 10.43 -12.66 3.37
N ALA A 59 10.87 -13.76 2.74
CA ALA A 59 10.81 -13.97 1.30
C ALA A 59 9.36 -14.28 0.83
N CYS A 60 8.44 -13.37 1.17
CA CYS A 60 7.00 -13.46 0.95
C CYS A 60 6.43 -12.07 0.65
N HIS A 61 5.16 -12.00 0.27
CA HIS A 61 4.42 -10.75 0.21
C HIS A 61 3.84 -10.40 1.58
N THR A 62 3.73 -9.09 1.86
CA THR A 62 2.85 -8.58 2.91
C THR A 62 1.50 -8.29 2.27
N VAL A 63 0.43 -8.85 2.81
CA VAL A 63 -0.94 -8.67 2.32
C VAL A 63 -1.79 -8.08 3.42
N VAL A 64 -2.74 -7.22 3.04
CA VAL A 64 -3.69 -6.59 3.95
C VAL A 64 -5.10 -7.04 3.58
N GLU A 65 -5.81 -7.62 4.55
CA GLU A 65 -7.20 -8.07 4.43
C GLU A 65 -8.04 -7.40 5.52
N GLY A 66 -8.75 -6.32 5.16
CA GLY A 66 -9.39 -5.45 6.14
C GLY A 66 -8.36 -4.88 7.12
N ASP A 67 -8.50 -5.22 8.40
CA ASP A 67 -7.58 -4.79 9.46
C ASP A 67 -6.45 -5.78 9.77
N ARG A 68 -6.26 -6.82 8.94
CA ARG A 68 -5.27 -7.88 9.17
C ARG A 68 -4.10 -7.77 8.21
N TRP A 69 -2.88 -7.81 8.76
CA TRP A 69 -1.63 -7.93 8.01
C TRP A 69 -1.13 -9.37 8.10
N CYS A 70 -0.86 -9.98 6.95
CA CYS A 70 -0.42 -11.37 6.87
C CYS A 70 0.73 -11.53 5.87
N GLN A 71 1.49 -12.62 6.06
CA GLN A 71 2.47 -13.08 5.08
C GLN A 71 1.75 -13.97 4.06
N ALA A 72 1.97 -13.71 2.77
CA ALA A 72 1.46 -14.55 1.68
C ALA A 72 2.64 -15.06 0.83
N PRO A 73 2.66 -16.35 0.45
CA PRO A 73 3.76 -16.93 -0.31
C PRO A 73 3.89 -16.27 -1.68
N ILE A 74 5.13 -16.19 -2.19
CA ILE A 74 5.39 -15.78 -3.57
C ILE A 74 4.90 -16.91 -4.47
N ARG A 75 3.93 -16.64 -5.35
CA ARG A 75 3.50 -17.63 -6.33
C ARG A 75 4.64 -17.87 -7.33
N PRO A 76 4.99 -19.13 -7.62
CA PRO A 76 5.89 -19.42 -8.73
C PRO A 76 5.24 -18.91 -10.02
N LYS A 77 6.05 -18.32 -10.89
CA LYS A 77 5.61 -17.86 -12.20
C LYS A 77 5.18 -19.10 -12.99
N ALA A 78 3.93 -19.18 -13.41
CA ALA A 78 3.47 -20.27 -14.26
C ALA A 78 4.20 -20.19 -15.61
N GLY A 79 5.02 -21.19 -15.93
CA GLY A 79 5.77 -21.28 -17.18
C GLY A 79 7.19 -20.71 -17.09
N GLY A 80 8.11 -21.51 -16.58
CA GLY A 80 9.55 -21.30 -16.69
C GLY A 80 10.20 -22.67 -16.58
N ASP A 81 10.58 -23.24 -17.72
CA ASP A 81 11.33 -24.48 -17.80
C ASP A 81 12.63 -24.31 -17.01
N ASP A 82 12.65 -24.84 -15.79
CA ASP A 82 13.84 -24.96 -14.96
C ASP A 82 14.63 -26.18 -15.44
N GLN A 83 15.40 -26.00 -16.50
CA GLN A 83 16.58 -26.82 -16.75
C GLN A 83 17.80 -26.04 -16.30
N GLY A 84 18.37 -26.43 -15.17
CA GLY A 84 19.67 -25.90 -14.75
C GLY A 84 20.06 -26.24 -13.32
N GLY A 85 19.99 -27.51 -12.95
CA GLY A 85 20.68 -28.01 -11.76
C GLY A 85 22.18 -28.21 -12.02
N GLN A 86 22.95 -27.96 -10.96
CA GLN A 86 24.38 -28.29 -10.73
C GLN A 86 25.41 -27.44 -11.48
#